data_AF-A0A2N9F2V9-F1
#
_entry.id   AF-A0A2N9F2V9-F1
#
_cell.length_a   1.000
_cell.length_b   1.000
_cell.length_c   1.000
_cell.angle_alpha   90.00
_cell.angle_beta   90.00
_cell.angle_gamma   90.00
#
_symmetry.space_group_name_H-M   'P 1'
#
loop_
_entity.id
_entity.type
_entity.pdbx_description
1 polymer ?
#
loop_
_entity_poly.entity_id
_entity_poly.type
_entity_poly.pdbx_seq_one_letter_code
_entity_poly.pdbx_strand_id
1 'polypeptide(L)'
;MVRMKLAGLDEGIGSLIKDLEEPLESIELRMNIISEPRLAKEKGVQAIETFRSYIEEGRLKGWELDSCGDCWVSEGCLVDSNETPAAIDAHMYRVNVSDEEHSEHGWVHLRQSIHNPNIALNMQSVVPGGCQSMARVLRDQFLMASGMDRILDISEIDNFAKGVRVG
;
A
#
# COMPACT_ATOMS: atom_id res chain seq x y z
N MET A 1 7.22 -2.98 25.69
CA MET A 1 8.54 -3.40 25.16
C MET A 1 8.73 -4.87 25.50
N VAL A 2 8.71 -5.76 24.51
CA VAL A 2 8.86 -7.20 24.70
C VAL A 2 10.35 -7.56 24.71
N ARG A 3 10.83 -8.24 25.75
CA ARG A 3 12.23 -8.69 25.87
C ARG A 3 12.30 -10.20 25.64
N MET A 4 12.35 -10.61 24.37
CA MET A 4 12.79 -11.98 24.04
C MET A 4 14.31 -11.97 23.84
N LYS A 5 14.99 -12.90 24.50
CA LYS A 5 16.41 -13.20 24.33
C LYS A 5 16.53 -14.58 23.68
N LEU A 6 17.36 -14.70 22.66
CA LEU A 6 17.74 -16.00 22.11
C LEU A 6 18.72 -16.67 23.08
N ALA A 7 18.56 -17.97 23.31
CA ALA A 7 19.45 -18.71 24.18
C ALA A 7 20.89 -18.66 23.63
N GLY A 8 21.84 -18.18 24.45
CA GLY A 8 23.25 -18.07 24.09
C GLY A 8 23.69 -16.69 23.55
N LEU A 9 22.78 -15.73 23.41
CA LEU A 9 23.11 -14.33 23.10
C LEU A 9 22.71 -13.43 24.28
N ASP A 10 23.67 -12.68 24.82
CA ASP A 10 23.41 -11.71 25.89
C ASP A 10 22.61 -10.49 25.39
N GLU A 11 22.75 -10.21 24.09
CA GLU A 11 22.05 -9.17 23.37
C GLU A 11 20.61 -9.59 23.03
N GLY A 12 19.66 -8.67 23.20
CA GLY A 12 18.25 -8.92 22.87
C GLY A 12 17.99 -8.79 21.37
N ILE A 13 16.75 -9.04 20.94
CA ILE A 13 16.32 -8.91 19.53
C ILE A 13 16.72 -7.58 18.85
N GLY A 14 16.90 -6.51 19.62
CA GLY A 14 17.35 -5.21 19.14
C GLY A 14 18.73 -5.22 18.47
N SER A 15 19.63 -6.14 18.82
CA SER A 15 20.91 -6.26 18.11
C SER A 15 20.77 -6.88 16.73
N LEU A 16 19.74 -7.70 16.50
CA LEU A 16 19.47 -8.34 15.21
C LEU A 16 18.97 -7.36 14.15
N ILE A 17 18.42 -6.23 14.57
CA ILE A 17 17.82 -5.21 13.68
C ILE A 17 18.59 -3.89 13.67
N LYS A 18 19.72 -3.82 14.37
CA LYS A 18 20.48 -2.59 14.59
C LYS A 18 21.06 -2.01 13.30
N ASP A 19 21.41 -2.89 12.36
CA ASP A 19 22.03 -2.54 11.09
C ASP A 19 21.00 -2.45 9.95
N LEU A 20 19.70 -2.59 10.24
CA LEU A 20 18.64 -2.34 9.26
C LEU A 20 18.49 -0.84 9.06
N GLU A 21 18.64 -0.38 7.82
CA GLU A 21 18.42 1.01 7.46
C GLU A 21 16.93 1.34 7.49
N GLU A 22 16.58 2.42 8.18
CA GLU A 22 15.23 2.99 8.12
C GLU A 22 15.01 3.66 6.76
N PRO A 23 13.80 3.57 6.19
CA PRO A 23 13.49 4.31 4.98
C PRO A 23 13.65 5.81 5.23
N LEU A 24 14.14 6.53 4.22
CA LEU A 24 14.31 7.97 4.34
C LEU A 24 12.96 8.69 4.52
N GLU A 25 11.91 8.16 3.88
CA GLU A 25 10.55 8.66 3.97
C GLU A 25 9.58 7.51 4.21
N SER A 26 8.64 7.71 5.13
CA SER A 26 7.49 6.83 5.30
C SER A 26 6.25 7.65 5.60
N ILE A 27 5.17 7.39 4.87
CA ILE A 27 3.90 8.11 5.05
C ILE A 27 2.71 7.15 4.96
N GLU A 28 1.68 7.46 5.75
CA GLU A 28 0.35 6.87 5.66
C GLU A 28 -0.67 7.97 5.34
N LEU A 29 -1.44 7.75 4.27
CA LEU A 29 -2.56 8.58 3.86
C LEU A 29 -3.84 7.75 3.81
N ARG A 30 -5.00 8.41 3.84
CA ARG A 30 -6.30 7.73 3.76
C ARG A 30 -7.15 8.30 2.64
N MET A 31 -7.97 7.41 2.06
CA MET A 31 -9.04 7.76 1.13
C MET A 31 -10.35 7.23 1.67
N ASN A 32 -11.28 8.14 1.99
CA ASN A 32 -12.62 7.73 2.43
C ASN A 32 -13.46 7.31 1.23
N ILE A 33 -14.29 6.28 1.39
CA ILE A 33 -15.15 5.79 0.31
C ILE A 33 -16.42 6.64 0.27
N ILE A 34 -16.67 7.28 -0.88
CA ILE A 34 -17.83 8.14 -1.12
C ILE A 34 -18.99 7.25 -1.61
N SER A 35 -19.64 6.57 -0.68
CA SER A 35 -20.81 5.74 -0.98
C SER A 35 -21.73 5.60 0.23
N GLU A 36 -22.91 4.99 0.02
CA GLU A 36 -23.70 4.49 1.14
C GLU A 36 -22.91 3.40 1.91
N PRO A 37 -23.05 3.30 3.25
CA PRO A 37 -22.28 2.36 4.07
C PRO A 37 -22.38 0.90 3.62
N ARG A 38 -23.57 0.47 3.16
CA ARG A 38 -23.81 -0.90 2.67
C ARG A 38 -23.03 -1.25 1.40
N LEU A 39 -22.62 -0.24 0.62
CA LEU A 39 -21.86 -0.41 -0.63
C LEU A 39 -20.36 -0.14 -0.45
N ALA A 40 -19.94 0.37 0.71
CA ALA A 40 -18.56 0.79 0.93
C ALA A 40 -17.56 -0.37 0.78
N LYS A 41 -17.94 -1.58 1.22
CA LYS A 41 -17.08 -2.76 1.06
C LYS A 41 -16.84 -3.07 -0.42
N GLU A 42 -17.90 -3.17 -1.21
CA GLU A 42 -17.82 -3.46 -2.65
C GLU A 42 -17.03 -2.38 -3.40
N LYS A 43 -17.23 -1.10 -3.05
CA LYS A 43 -16.48 0.02 -3.64
C LYS A 43 -15.01 0.02 -3.28
N GLY A 44 -14.67 -0.39 -2.06
CA GLY A 44 -13.27 -0.57 -1.67
C GLY A 44 -12.59 -1.68 -2.45
N VAL A 45 -13.26 -2.82 -2.62
CA VAL A 45 -12.76 -3.93 -3.47
C VAL A 45 -12.59 -3.46 -4.92
N GLN A 46 -13.60 -2.76 -5.47
CA GLN A 46 -13.53 -2.20 -6.82
C GLN A 46 -12.28 -1.35 -7.02
N ALA A 47 -11.97 -0.44 -6.09
CA ALA A 47 -10.80 0.43 -6.19
C ALA A 47 -9.48 -0.34 -6.15
N ILE A 48 -9.37 -1.35 -5.28
CA ILE A 48 -8.14 -2.13 -5.10
C ILE A 48 -7.89 -3.08 -6.26
N GLU A 49 -8.92 -3.75 -6.77
CA GLU A 49 -8.79 -4.59 -7.95
C GLU A 49 -8.52 -3.74 -9.21
N THR A 50 -9.12 -2.55 -9.33
CA THR A 50 -8.78 -1.63 -10.42
C THR A 50 -7.31 -1.20 -10.35
N PHE A 51 -6.79 -0.95 -9.15
CA PHE A 51 -5.37 -0.64 -8.96
C PHE A 51 -4.49 -1.79 -9.43
N ARG A 52 -4.77 -3.03 -8.99
CA ARG A 52 -4.06 -4.23 -9.44
C ARG A 52 -4.01 -4.32 -10.96
N SER A 53 -5.16 -4.24 -11.63
CA SER A 53 -5.22 -4.33 -13.10
C SER A 53 -4.42 -3.21 -13.77
N TYR A 54 -4.40 -1.99 -13.24
CA TYR A 54 -3.58 -0.91 -13.78
C TYR A 54 -2.08 -1.21 -13.76
N ILE A 55 -1.60 -1.89 -12.71
CA ILE A 55 -0.20 -2.29 -12.60
C ILE A 55 0.10 -3.45 -13.56
N GLU A 56 -0.75 -4.49 -13.58
CA GLU A 56 -0.58 -5.65 -14.48
C GLU A 56 -0.64 -5.27 -15.96
N GLU A 57 -1.47 -4.28 -16.32
CA GLU A 57 -1.56 -3.72 -17.68
C GLU A 57 -0.37 -2.80 -18.03
N GLY A 58 0.56 -2.57 -17.10
CA GLY A 58 1.74 -1.73 -17.30
C GLY A 58 1.42 -0.25 -17.48
N ARG A 59 0.31 0.23 -16.91
CA ARG A 59 -0.16 1.62 -17.09
C ARG A 59 0.62 2.62 -16.23
N LEU A 60 1.30 2.14 -15.19
CA LEU A 60 2.21 2.93 -14.34
C LEU A 60 3.64 2.44 -14.60
N LYS A 61 4.45 3.24 -15.30
CA LYS A 61 5.85 2.86 -15.64
C LYS A 61 6.68 2.74 -14.36
N GLY A 62 7.42 1.64 -14.23
CA GLY A 62 8.32 1.38 -13.09
C GLY A 62 7.62 0.90 -11.83
N TRP A 63 6.32 0.61 -11.91
CA TRP A 63 5.52 0.07 -10.82
C TRP A 63 5.26 -1.41 -11.11
N GLU A 64 5.69 -2.28 -10.21
CA GLU A 64 5.56 -3.72 -10.36
C GLU A 64 4.92 -4.32 -9.11
N LEU A 65 3.92 -5.19 -9.29
CA LEU A 65 3.35 -5.92 -8.17
C LEU A 65 4.47 -6.68 -7.48
N ASP A 66 4.57 -6.51 -6.17
CA ASP A 66 5.59 -7.19 -5.40
C ASP A 66 5.35 -8.71 -5.50
N SER A 67 6.42 -9.48 -5.56
CA SER A 67 6.40 -10.95 -5.56
C SER A 67 5.71 -11.56 -4.32
N CYS A 68 5.63 -10.82 -3.19
CA CYS A 68 4.71 -11.12 -2.07
C CYS A 68 3.53 -10.12 -1.97
N GLY A 69 3.40 -9.17 -2.90
CA GLY A 69 2.17 -8.40 -3.11
C GLY A 69 1.00 -9.29 -3.57
N ASP A 70 1.30 -10.46 -4.13
CA ASP A 70 0.37 -11.58 -4.34
C ASP A 70 0.13 -12.44 -3.09
N CYS A 71 0.63 -12.05 -1.90
CA CYS A 71 0.31 -12.68 -0.62
C CYS A 71 -1.14 -12.37 -0.19
N TRP A 72 -2.09 -12.64 -1.08
CA TRP A 72 -3.51 -12.78 -0.86
C TRP A 72 -3.86 -14.22 -0.55
N VAL A 73 -4.79 -14.36 0.38
CA VAL A 73 -5.39 -15.62 0.84
C VAL A 73 -5.95 -16.48 -0.31
N SER A 74 -6.16 -15.91 -1.51
CA SER A 74 -6.62 -16.68 -2.67
C SER A 74 -5.51 -17.46 -3.36
N GLU A 75 -4.28 -16.94 -3.51
CA GLU A 75 -3.22 -17.61 -4.28
C GLU A 75 -1.77 -17.47 -3.74
N GLY A 76 -1.51 -16.78 -2.62
CA GLY A 76 -0.15 -16.59 -2.11
C GLY A 76 -0.04 -16.63 -0.58
N CYS A 77 0.81 -17.53 -0.09
CA CYS A 77 1.32 -17.67 1.29
C CYS A 77 0.36 -18.04 2.44
N LEU A 78 -0.94 -17.75 2.37
CA LEU A 78 -1.92 -18.13 3.41
C LEU A 78 -3.20 -18.68 2.77
N VAL A 79 -3.15 -19.90 2.26
CA VAL A 79 -4.34 -20.59 1.74
C VAL A 79 -5.12 -21.18 2.90
N ASP A 80 -6.40 -20.80 3.06
CA ASP A 80 -7.31 -21.52 3.96
C ASP A 80 -7.65 -22.88 3.33
N SER A 81 -6.91 -23.91 3.74
CA SER A 81 -7.08 -25.28 3.25
C SER A 81 -8.21 -26.05 3.95
N ASN A 82 -9.10 -25.38 4.69
CA ASN A 82 -10.25 -26.02 5.32
C ASN A 82 -11.29 -26.46 4.27
N GLU A 83 -12.15 -27.42 4.64
CA GLU A 83 -13.25 -27.92 3.79
C GLU A 83 -14.25 -26.82 3.40
N THR A 84 -14.33 -25.77 4.21
CA THR A 84 -15.11 -24.55 3.95
C THR A 84 -14.21 -23.33 4.17
N PRO A 85 -13.47 -22.89 3.14
CA PRO A 85 -12.60 -21.72 3.25
C PRO A 85 -13.38 -20.49 3.67
N ALA A 86 -12.85 -19.72 4.62
CA ALA A 86 -13.42 -18.43 4.97
C ALA A 86 -13.32 -17.47 3.76
N ALA A 87 -14.38 -16.69 3.54
CA ALA A 87 -14.36 -15.69 2.50
C ALA A 87 -13.30 -14.63 2.80
N ILE A 88 -12.48 -14.30 1.80
CA ILE A 88 -11.49 -13.22 1.89
C ILE A 88 -12.23 -11.91 2.13
N ASP A 89 -11.91 -11.24 3.23
CA ASP A 89 -12.61 -10.04 3.70
C ASP A 89 -11.75 -8.78 3.71
N ALA A 90 -10.46 -8.90 3.39
CA ALA A 90 -9.54 -7.82 3.13
C ALA A 90 -9.09 -7.85 1.66
N HIS A 91 -8.81 -6.70 1.05
CA HIS A 91 -8.16 -6.57 -0.25
C HIS A 91 -7.08 -5.49 -0.12
N MET A 92 -5.90 -5.68 -0.73
CA MET A 92 -4.67 -4.90 -0.46
C MET A 92 -3.51 -5.32 -1.38
N TYR A 93 -2.99 -4.46 -2.23
CA TYR A 93 -1.83 -4.82 -3.07
C TYR A 93 -0.64 -3.96 -2.71
N ARG A 94 0.54 -4.60 -2.64
CA ARG A 94 1.83 -3.93 -2.53
C ARG A 94 2.52 -3.93 -3.89
N VAL A 95 3.09 -2.78 -4.23
CA VAL A 95 3.75 -2.51 -5.50
C VAL A 95 5.10 -1.89 -5.19
N ASN A 96 6.14 -2.45 -5.77
CA ASN A 96 7.48 -1.88 -5.72
C ASN A 96 7.60 -0.82 -6.81
N VAL A 97 8.31 0.26 -6.50
CA VAL A 97 8.51 1.40 -7.40
C VAL A 97 9.99 1.54 -7.70
N SER A 98 10.30 1.55 -8.99
CA SER A 98 11.65 1.66 -9.52
C SER A 98 11.74 2.72 -10.61
N ASP A 99 12.94 3.25 -10.80
CA ASP A 99 13.27 4.09 -11.95
C ASP A 99 14.67 3.77 -12.50
N GLU A 100 15.01 4.38 -13.65
CA GLU A 100 16.28 4.13 -14.35
C GLU A 100 17.51 4.66 -13.58
N GLU A 101 17.33 5.59 -12.64
CA GLU A 101 18.40 6.28 -11.91
C GLU A 101 18.71 5.59 -10.56
N HIS A 102 17.69 5.12 -9.85
CA HIS A 102 17.77 4.66 -8.47
C HIS A 102 17.43 3.17 -8.29
N SER A 103 17.15 2.42 -9.37
CA SER A 103 16.58 1.06 -9.26
C SER A 103 15.27 1.10 -8.43
N GLU A 104 14.92 0.00 -7.75
CA GLU A 104 13.84 -0.02 -6.74
C GLU A 104 14.19 0.94 -5.58
N HIS A 105 13.41 2.01 -5.46
CA HIS A 105 13.66 3.10 -4.52
C HIS A 105 12.49 3.34 -3.55
N GLY A 106 11.45 2.52 -3.62
CA GLY A 106 10.30 2.63 -2.74
C GLY A 106 9.23 1.60 -3.02
N TRP A 107 8.16 1.67 -2.23
CA TRP A 107 6.98 0.85 -2.41
C TRP A 107 5.71 1.61 -2.04
N VAL A 108 4.60 1.15 -2.60
CA VAL A 108 3.25 1.62 -2.33
C VAL A 108 2.38 0.43 -1.95
N HIS A 109 1.52 0.62 -0.95
CA HIS A 109 0.62 -0.41 -0.47
C HIS A 109 -0.76 0.19 -0.22
N LEU A 110 -1.74 -0.24 -1.00
CA LEU A 110 -3.14 0.09 -0.79
C LEU A 110 -3.81 -1.01 0.01
N ARG A 111 -4.58 -0.66 1.04
CA ARG A 111 -5.28 -1.61 1.91
C ARG A 111 -6.68 -1.15 2.25
N GLN A 112 -7.66 -1.99 1.98
CA GLN A 112 -9.03 -1.77 2.45
C GLN A 112 -9.07 -1.92 3.97
N SER A 113 -9.65 -0.94 4.66
CA SER A 113 -9.92 -1.09 6.09
C SER A 113 -11.09 -2.04 6.31
N ILE A 114 -10.92 -2.98 7.25
CA ILE A 114 -11.98 -3.92 7.67
C ILE A 114 -12.99 -3.23 8.60
N HIS A 115 -12.55 -2.18 9.30
CA HIS A 115 -13.35 -1.51 10.34
C HIS A 115 -14.02 -0.22 9.85
N ASN A 116 -13.38 0.48 8.92
CA ASN A 116 -13.82 1.80 8.46
C ASN A 116 -14.04 1.78 6.94
N PRO A 117 -14.97 2.59 6.40
CA PRO A 117 -15.18 2.71 4.96
C PRO A 117 -14.08 3.57 4.30
N ASN A 118 -12.83 3.14 4.42
CA ASN A 118 -11.68 3.82 3.83
C ASN A 118 -10.62 2.85 3.31
N ILE A 119 -9.74 3.37 2.48
CA ILE A 119 -8.55 2.71 1.97
C ILE A 119 -7.34 3.44 2.56
N ALA A 120 -6.43 2.69 3.17
CA ALA A 120 -5.13 3.20 3.61
C ALA A 120 -4.13 3.09 2.45
N LEU A 121 -3.37 4.15 2.25
CA LEU A 121 -2.23 4.22 1.35
C LEU A 121 -0.97 4.36 2.18
N ASN A 122 -0.16 3.31 2.22
CA ASN A 122 1.17 3.34 2.84
C ASN A 122 2.22 3.49 1.74
N MET A 123 3.17 4.40 1.93
CA MET A 123 4.30 4.59 1.01
C MET A 123 5.61 4.69 1.78
N GLN A 124 6.67 4.16 1.19
CA GLN A 124 8.04 4.34 1.68
C GLN A 124 8.99 4.61 0.54
N SER A 125 9.99 5.44 0.80
CA SER A 125 11.07 5.68 -0.16
C SER A 125 12.41 5.88 0.52
N VAL A 126 13.46 5.48 -0.18
CA VAL A 126 14.86 5.76 0.20
C VAL A 126 15.41 7.01 -0.48
N VAL A 127 14.65 7.65 -1.38
CA VAL A 127 15.03 8.90 -2.06
C VAL A 127 14.26 10.10 -1.52
N PRO A 128 14.91 11.27 -1.33
CA PRO A 128 14.22 12.48 -0.88
C PRO A 128 13.14 12.91 -1.88
N GLY A 129 11.93 13.17 -1.40
CA GLY A 129 10.76 13.49 -2.20
C GLY A 129 10.13 12.28 -2.91
N GLY A 130 10.63 11.06 -2.69
CA GLY A 130 10.13 9.85 -3.35
C GLY A 130 8.68 9.55 -3.02
N CYS A 131 8.27 9.69 -1.74
CA CYS A 131 6.87 9.50 -1.37
C CYS A 131 5.95 10.51 -2.07
N GLN A 132 6.38 11.76 -2.19
CA GLN A 132 5.61 12.78 -2.89
C GLN A 132 5.52 12.51 -4.40
N SER A 133 6.61 12.03 -5.01
CA SER A 133 6.63 11.62 -6.42
C SER A 133 5.65 10.47 -6.68
N MET A 134 5.70 9.42 -5.85
CA MET A 134 4.77 8.30 -5.93
C MET A 134 3.31 8.74 -5.74
N ALA A 135 3.04 9.65 -4.80
CA ALA A 135 1.71 10.21 -4.61
C ALA A 135 1.18 10.96 -5.84
N ARG A 136 2.04 11.70 -6.55
CA ARG A 136 1.66 12.39 -7.80
C ARG A 136 1.32 11.39 -8.90
N VAL A 137 2.14 10.35 -9.08
CA VAL A 137 1.88 9.29 -10.06
C VAL A 137 0.57 8.57 -9.75
N LEU A 138 0.37 8.14 -8.49
CA LEU A 138 -0.86 7.50 -8.05
C LEU A 138 -2.09 8.39 -8.30
N ARG A 139 -2.00 9.68 -7.96
CA ARG A 139 -3.07 10.64 -8.19
C ARG A 139 -3.41 10.78 -9.66
N ASP A 140 -2.43 11.14 -10.48
CA ASP A 140 -2.67 11.60 -11.84
C ASP A 140 -2.89 10.41 -12.81
N GLN A 141 -2.07 9.36 -12.67
CA GLN A 141 -2.05 8.24 -13.61
C GLN A 141 -2.95 7.08 -13.19
N PHE A 142 -3.33 6.99 -11.91
CA PHE A 142 -4.28 6.00 -11.44
C PHE A 142 -5.60 6.64 -11.03
N LEU A 143 -5.67 7.40 -9.93
CA LEU A 143 -6.93 7.84 -9.34
C LEU A 143 -7.78 8.68 -10.30
N MET A 144 -7.19 9.69 -10.93
CA MET A 144 -7.87 10.56 -11.90
C MET A 144 -8.10 9.86 -13.25
N ALA A 145 -7.10 9.12 -13.75
CA ALA A 145 -7.19 8.45 -15.05
C ALA A 145 -8.20 7.29 -15.09
N SER A 146 -8.41 6.61 -13.95
CA SER A 146 -9.38 5.53 -13.78
C SER A 146 -10.78 6.02 -13.40
N GLY A 147 -10.92 7.27 -12.98
CA GLY A 147 -12.17 7.80 -12.44
C GLY A 147 -12.49 7.34 -11.02
N MET A 148 -11.52 6.75 -10.30
CA MET A 148 -11.68 6.33 -8.91
C MET A 148 -11.86 7.52 -7.96
N ASP A 149 -11.42 8.71 -8.34
CA ASP A 149 -11.68 9.99 -7.67
C ASP A 149 -13.19 10.28 -7.47
N ARG A 150 -14.07 9.63 -8.25
CA ARG A 150 -15.53 9.78 -8.11
C ARG A 150 -16.12 8.96 -6.96
N ILE A 151 -15.42 7.92 -6.51
CA ILE A 151 -15.87 7.02 -5.45
C ILE A 151 -14.96 7.05 -4.22
N LEU A 152 -13.81 7.75 -4.31
CA LEU A 152 -12.84 7.93 -3.24
C LEU A 152 -12.62 9.43 -2.99
N ASP A 153 -12.63 9.82 -1.73
CA ASP A 153 -12.13 11.13 -1.31
C ASP A 153 -10.61 11.10 -1.30
N ILE A 154 -10.01 11.72 -2.33
CA ILE A 154 -8.57 11.75 -2.55
C ILE A 154 -7.90 13.01 -1.96
N SER A 155 -8.62 13.80 -1.15
CA SER A 155 -8.16 15.12 -0.69
C SER A 155 -6.82 15.07 0.06
N GLU A 156 -6.58 14.04 0.88
CA GLU A 156 -5.29 13.88 1.57
C GLU A 156 -4.14 13.66 0.59
N ILE A 157 -4.34 12.82 -0.43
CA ILE A 157 -3.35 12.54 -1.48
C ILE A 157 -3.12 13.79 -2.32
N ASP A 158 -4.19 14.50 -2.69
CA ASP A 158 -4.14 15.75 -3.45
C ASP A 158 -3.29 16.80 -2.72
N ASN A 159 -3.50 16.97 -1.41
CA ASN A 159 -2.77 17.92 -0.60
C ASN A 159 -1.29 17.53 -0.48
N PHE A 160 -1.01 16.25 -0.20
CA PHE A 160 0.35 15.75 -0.08
C PHE A 160 1.14 15.85 -1.41
N ALA A 161 0.52 15.45 -2.53
CA ALA A 161 1.11 15.53 -3.87
C ALA A 161 1.45 16.97 -4.30
N LYS A 162 0.62 17.95 -3.89
CA LYS A 162 0.83 19.38 -4.15
C LYS A 162 1.86 20.02 -3.21
N GLY A 163 2.35 19.29 -2.20
CA GLY A 163 3.26 19.83 -1.19
C GLY A 163 2.60 20.82 -0.23
N VAL A 164 1.27 20.75 -0.10
CA VAL A 164 0.56 21.45 0.96
C VAL A 164 0.97 20.78 2.26
N ARG A 165 1.66 21.52 3.14
CA ARG A 165 2.03 21.01 4.46
C ARG A 165 0.75 20.67 5.22
N VAL A 166 0.48 19.38 5.40
CA VAL A 166 -0.50 18.89 6.37
C VAL A 166 0.22 19.00 7.72
N GLY A 167 -0.03 20.12 8.40
CA GLY A 167 0.51 20.43 9.73
C GLY A 167 -0.37 19.88 10.84
#